data_AF-A0A1V5XYZ7-F1
#
_entry.id   AF-A0A1V5XYZ7-F1
#
_cell.length_a   1.000
_cell.length_b   1.000
_cell.length_c   1.000
_cell.angle_alpha   90.00
_cell.angle_beta   90.00
_cell.angle_gamma   90.00
#
_symmetry.space_group_name_H-M   'P 1'
#
loop_
_entity.id
_entity.type
_entity.pdbx_description
1 polymer ?
#
loop_
_entity_poly.entity_id
_entity_poly.type
_entity_poly.pdbx_seq_one_letter_code
_entity_poly.pdbx_strand_id
1 'polypeptide(L)'
;MDPKQKRPYKVLRAGGRSFPVYLEYDEQLDESYPAYPDFEERPEYTEEGRPFATAEQDSCPHCKPGAPERPPPGDCGGCGWFYREQTPYDLIGVCMCDALRRENEVKSEREETT
;
A
#
# COMPACT_ATOMS: atom_id res chain seq x y z
N MET A 1 33.85 -1.51 7.97
CA MET A 1 32.52 -1.93 7.49
C MET A 1 31.53 -0.94 8.07
N ASP A 2 30.74 -0.29 7.22
CA ASP A 2 29.83 0.79 7.61
C ASP A 2 28.54 0.19 8.22
N PRO A 3 28.21 0.45 9.50
CA PRO A 3 27.20 -0.33 10.23
C PRO A 3 25.73 -0.03 9.87
N LYS A 4 25.41 0.77 8.84
CA LYS A 4 24.03 1.29 8.67
C LYS A 4 23.46 1.32 7.24
N GLN A 5 23.92 0.48 6.32
CA GLN A 5 23.17 0.26 5.08
C GLN A 5 22.32 -1.01 5.22
N LYS A 6 21.11 -0.87 5.79
CA LYS A 6 20.07 -1.91 5.67
C LYS A 6 19.83 -2.11 4.17
N ARG A 7 20.26 -3.24 3.60
CA ARG A 7 19.93 -3.59 2.22
C ARG A 7 18.45 -4.01 2.19
N PRO A 8 17.65 -3.48 1.26
CA PRO A 8 16.26 -3.92 1.13
C PRO A 8 16.23 -5.41 0.77
N TYR A 9 15.35 -6.14 1.44
CA TYR A 9 15.06 -7.55 1.16
C TYR A 9 14.35 -7.71 -0.18
N LYS A 10 13.37 -6.84 -0.44
CA LYS A 10 12.65 -6.74 -1.71
C LYS A 10 12.27 -5.28 -1.96
N VAL A 11 12.09 -4.90 -3.21
CA VAL A 11 11.45 -3.64 -3.57
C VAL A 11 10.15 -3.97 -4.30
N LEU A 12 9.04 -3.53 -3.74
CA LEU A 12 7.71 -3.65 -4.36
C LEU A 12 7.38 -2.36 -5.11
N ARG A 13 6.62 -2.47 -6.21
CA ARG A 13 6.11 -1.29 -6.91
C ARG A 13 4.60 -1.31 -6.95
N ALA A 14 4.01 -0.16 -6.71
CA ALA A 14 2.57 0.06 -6.83
C ALA A 14 2.33 1.53 -7.16
N GLY A 15 1.38 1.79 -8.06
CA GLY A 15 0.97 3.14 -8.44
C GLY A 15 2.14 4.05 -8.85
N GLY A 16 3.15 3.49 -9.52
CA GLY A 16 4.35 4.22 -9.94
C GLY A 16 5.35 4.53 -8.81
N ARG A 17 5.08 4.15 -7.56
CA ARG A 17 5.97 4.32 -6.42
C ARG A 17 6.70 3.02 -6.07
N SER A 18 7.88 3.14 -5.47
CA SER A 18 8.69 2.00 -5.03
C SER A 18 8.75 1.96 -3.51
N PHE A 19 8.46 0.78 -2.95
CA PHE A 19 8.43 0.50 -1.52
C PHE A 19 9.54 -0.51 -1.19
N PRO A 20 10.68 -0.05 -0.65
CA PRO A 20 11.71 -0.95 -0.17
C PRO A 20 11.23 -1.63 1.12
N VAL A 21 11.16 -2.95 1.09
CA VAL A 21 10.83 -3.80 2.24
C VAL A 21 12.14 -4.27 2.85
N TYR A 22 12.29 -4.07 4.16
CA TYR A 22 13.47 -4.47 4.92
C TYR A 22 13.13 -5.68 5.79
N LEU A 23 14.15 -6.43 6.20
CA LEU A 23 14.00 -7.38 7.29
C LEU A 23 14.17 -6.67 8.62
N GLU A 24 13.26 -6.95 9.54
CA GLU A 24 13.36 -6.56 10.95
C GLU A 24 13.47 -7.83 11.79
N TYR A 25 14.41 -7.81 12.72
CA TYR A 25 14.68 -8.94 13.58
C TYR A 25 13.84 -8.80 14.85
N ASP A 26 13.06 -9.83 15.14
CA ASP A 26 12.29 -10.00 16.36
C ASP A 26 13.13 -10.79 17.37
N GLU A 27 13.55 -10.12 18.45
CA GLU A 27 14.38 -10.74 19.49
C GLU A 27 13.62 -11.79 20.32
N GLN A 28 12.29 -11.70 20.40
CA GLN A 28 11.47 -12.64 21.18
C GLN A 28 11.31 -13.97 20.44
N LEU A 29 11.21 -13.91 19.12
CA LEU A 29 11.06 -15.07 18.24
C LEU A 29 12.39 -15.57 17.67
N ASP A 30 13.48 -14.80 17.83
CA ASP A 30 14.81 -15.07 17.25
C ASP A 30 14.75 -15.26 15.72
N GLU A 31 13.91 -14.46 15.05
CA GLU A 31 13.65 -14.57 13.61
C GLU A 31 13.58 -13.18 12.95
N SER A 32 13.91 -13.09 11.65
CA SER A 32 13.78 -11.87 10.87
C SER A 32 12.60 -11.92 9.92
N TYR A 33 11.74 -10.91 9.94
CA TYR A 33 10.54 -10.83 9.11
C TYR A 33 10.54 -9.61 8.18
N PRO A 34 9.89 -9.69 7.01
CA PRO A 34 9.70 -8.53 6.15
C PRO A 34 8.80 -7.48 6.82
N ALA A 35 9.32 -6.28 7.00
CA ALA A 35 8.56 -5.13 7.50
C ALA A 35 7.95 -4.34 6.34
N TYR A 36 6.65 -4.49 6.14
CA TYR A 36 5.87 -3.73 5.17
C TYR A 36 5.42 -2.38 5.75
N PRO A 37 5.18 -1.36 4.92
CA PRO A 37 4.58 -0.11 5.40
C PRO A 37 3.20 -0.36 5.99
N ASP A 38 2.92 0.27 7.12
CA ASP A 38 1.59 0.31 7.72
C ASP A 38 0.80 1.49 7.13
N PHE A 39 -0.06 1.21 6.14
CA PHE A 39 -0.90 2.23 5.52
C PHE A 39 -2.17 2.55 6.32
N GLU A 40 -2.48 1.81 7.38
CA GLU A 40 -3.59 2.11 8.30
C GLU A 40 -3.16 3.16 9.31
N GLU A 41 -1.98 3.00 9.92
CA GLU A 41 -1.39 3.99 10.82
C GLU A 41 -0.92 5.22 10.04
N ARG A 42 -0.28 4.99 8.87
CA ARG A 42 0.31 6.06 8.04
C ARG A 42 -0.15 5.95 6.58
N PRO A 43 -1.37 6.44 6.27
CA PRO A 43 -1.90 6.39 4.92
C PRO A 43 -1.03 7.13 3.91
N GLU A 44 -0.76 6.46 2.78
CA GLU A 44 -0.06 7.03 1.63
C GLU A 44 -0.92 6.90 0.37
N TYR A 45 -0.76 7.84 -0.56
CA TYR A 45 -1.61 7.94 -1.74
C TYR A 45 -0.78 8.09 -3.02
N THR A 46 -1.31 7.61 -4.14
CA THR A 46 -0.81 7.93 -5.48
C THR A 46 -1.00 9.41 -5.77
N GLU A 47 -0.37 9.91 -6.84
CA GLU A 47 -0.59 11.28 -7.33
C GLU A 47 -2.05 11.56 -7.69
N GLU A 48 -2.84 10.53 -8.01
CA GLU A 48 -4.26 10.64 -8.30
C GLU A 48 -5.16 10.62 -7.04
N GLY A 49 -4.55 10.54 -5.84
CA GLY A 49 -5.26 10.46 -4.58
C GLY A 49 -5.78 9.05 -4.24
N ARG A 50 -5.32 8.00 -4.92
CA ARG A 50 -5.74 6.61 -4.62
C ARG A 50 -4.88 6.03 -3.49
N PRO A 51 -5.48 5.38 -2.47
CA PRO A 51 -4.70 4.85 -1.36
C PRO A 51 -3.83 3.67 -1.78
N PHE A 52 -2.63 3.60 -1.22
CA PHE A 52 -1.88 2.35 -1.15
C PHE A 52 -2.46 1.47 -0.03
N ALA A 53 -2.39 0.17 -0.23
CA ALA A 53 -2.75 -0.82 0.78
C ALA A 53 -1.83 -2.03 0.67
N THR A 54 -1.67 -2.77 1.77
CA THR A 54 -1.11 -4.11 1.72
C THR A 54 -2.22 -5.14 1.46
N ALA A 55 -1.86 -6.30 0.92
CA ALA A 55 -2.81 -7.38 0.67
C ALA A 55 -3.41 -7.97 1.95
N GLU A 56 -2.73 -7.82 3.09
CA GLU A 56 -3.14 -8.38 4.39
C GLU A 56 -3.99 -7.42 5.23
N GLN A 57 -4.08 -6.15 4.82
CA GLN A 57 -4.94 -5.18 5.51
C GLN A 57 -6.42 -5.54 5.39
N ASP A 58 -7.18 -5.24 6.45
CA ASP A 58 -8.61 -5.48 6.48
C ASP A 58 -9.32 -4.76 5.32
N SER A 59 -10.31 -5.44 4.75
CA SER A 59 -11.12 -4.88 3.68
C SER A 59 -11.97 -3.72 4.18
N CYS A 60 -11.98 -2.62 3.42
CA CYS A 60 -12.85 -1.48 3.71
C CYS A 60 -14.35 -1.83 3.55
N PRO A 61 -15.27 -0.99 4.05
CA PRO A 61 -16.71 -1.18 3.88
C PRO A 61 -17.22 -1.22 2.43
N HIS A 62 -16.41 -0.72 1.48
CA HIS A 62 -16.70 -0.70 0.05
C HIS A 62 -16.03 -1.85 -0.73
N CYS A 63 -15.52 -2.86 -0.02
CA CYS A 63 -14.87 -4.00 -0.63
C CYS A 63 -15.80 -4.71 -1.63
N LYS A 64 -15.21 -5.29 -2.67
CA LYS A 64 -15.94 -5.97 -3.73
C LYS A 64 -15.39 -7.39 -3.87
N PRO A 65 -16.25 -8.41 -3.88
CA PRO A 65 -15.83 -9.77 -4.22
C PRO A 65 -15.15 -9.80 -5.60
N GLY A 66 -14.05 -10.57 -5.72
CA GLY A 66 -13.39 -10.79 -7.01
C GLY A 66 -14.24 -11.56 -8.04
N ALA A 67 -15.35 -12.20 -7.60
CA ALA A 67 -16.32 -12.86 -8.47
C ALA A 67 -17.75 -12.73 -7.89
N PRO A 68 -18.81 -12.68 -8.72
CA PRO A 68 -20.18 -12.40 -8.28
C PRO A 68 -20.74 -13.35 -7.21
N GLU A 69 -20.29 -14.61 -7.20
CA GLU A 69 -20.80 -15.65 -6.30
C GLU A 69 -19.98 -15.79 -5.00
N ARG A 70 -18.94 -14.96 -4.82
CA ARG A 70 -18.08 -15.02 -3.63
C ARG A 70 -18.57 -14.04 -2.57
N PRO A 71 -18.41 -14.39 -1.27
CA PRO A 71 -18.63 -13.43 -0.20
C PRO A 71 -17.65 -12.25 -0.32
N PRO A 72 -17.97 -11.09 0.30
CA PRO A 72 -17.01 -10.02 0.47
C PRO A 72 -15.75 -10.53 1.16
N PRO A 73 -14.55 -10.15 0.67
CA PRO A 73 -13.30 -10.60 1.24
C PRO A 73 -13.06 -9.93 2.60
N GLY A 74 -12.33 -10.64 3.49
CA GLY A 74 -11.91 -10.10 4.78
C GLY A 74 -10.73 -9.13 4.66
N ASP A 75 -9.87 -9.33 3.67
CA ASP A 75 -8.66 -8.55 3.42
C ASP A 75 -8.70 -7.84 2.06
N CYS A 76 -7.82 -6.86 1.88
CA CYS A 76 -7.64 -6.15 0.62
C CYS A 76 -7.13 -7.07 -0.49
N GLY A 77 -6.35 -8.09 -0.16
CA GLY A 77 -5.75 -9.01 -1.11
C GLY A 77 -6.77 -9.78 -1.95
N GLY A 78 -7.93 -10.11 -1.37
CA GLY A 78 -9.08 -10.72 -2.02
C GLY A 78 -10.08 -9.73 -2.65
N CYS A 79 -9.91 -8.43 -2.40
CA CYS A 79 -10.78 -7.38 -2.92
C CYS A 79 -10.58 -7.19 -4.43
N GLY A 80 -11.67 -7.21 -5.19
CA GLY A 80 -11.67 -6.96 -6.63
C GLY A 80 -11.28 -5.53 -7.02
N TRP A 81 -11.18 -4.62 -6.05
CA TRP A 81 -10.65 -3.27 -6.26
C TRP A 81 -9.14 -3.16 -6.02
N PHE A 82 -8.51 -4.19 -5.46
CA PHE A 82 -7.09 -4.13 -5.12
C PHE A 82 -6.23 -4.46 -6.33
N TYR A 83 -5.59 -3.43 -6.87
CA TYR A 83 -4.76 -3.53 -8.07
C TYR A 83 -3.29 -3.71 -7.69
N ARG A 84 -2.65 -4.71 -8.31
CA ARG A 84 -1.21 -5.02 -8.15
C ARG A 84 -0.50 -4.72 -9.46
N GLU A 85 0.60 -3.98 -9.39
CA GLU A 85 1.24 -3.42 -10.59
C GLU A 85 2.12 -4.45 -11.33
N GLN A 86 2.95 -5.23 -10.61
CA GLN A 86 3.91 -6.13 -11.28
C GLN A 86 3.43 -7.57 -11.34
N THR A 87 2.93 -8.11 -10.22
CA THR A 87 2.51 -9.52 -10.13
C THR A 87 1.20 -9.65 -9.35
N PRO A 88 0.38 -10.68 -9.62
CA PRO A 88 -0.83 -10.93 -8.84
C PRO A 88 -0.54 -11.34 -7.38
N TYR A 89 0.72 -11.58 -7.02
CA TYR A 89 1.16 -11.98 -5.69
C TYR A 89 1.84 -10.85 -4.91
N ASP A 90 1.91 -9.63 -5.46
CA ASP A 90 2.49 -8.52 -4.73
C ASP A 90 1.64 -8.16 -3.52
N LEU A 91 2.34 -7.92 -2.41
CA LEU A 91 1.73 -7.62 -1.12
C LEU A 91 1.42 -6.14 -0.93
N ILE A 92 1.87 -5.26 -1.84
CA ILE A 92 1.51 -3.84 -1.86
C ILE A 92 0.82 -3.56 -3.19
N GLY A 93 -0.30 -2.84 -3.13
CA GLY A 93 -1.09 -2.46 -4.29
C GLY A 93 -1.79 -1.14 -4.09
N VAL A 94 -2.63 -0.79 -5.06
CA VAL A 94 -3.44 0.43 -5.07
C VAL A 94 -4.91 0.05 -4.91
N CYS A 95 -5.60 0.73 -4.00
CA CYS A 95 -7.04 0.63 -3.90
C CYS A 95 -7.70 1.42 -5.05
N MET A 96 -8.38 0.72 -5.94
CA MET A 96 -9.11 1.32 -7.08
C MET A 96 -10.57 1.65 -6.74
N CYS A 97 -10.97 1.56 -5.46
CA CYS A 97 -12.29 1.97 -5.03
C CYS A 97 -12.39 3.50 -5.04
N ASP A 98 -13.25 4.06 -5.88
CA ASP A 98 -13.40 5.51 -6.00
C ASP A 98 -13.95 6.16 -4.71
N ALA A 99 -14.65 5.41 -3.86
CA ALA A 99 -15.13 5.90 -2.56
C ALA A 99 -14.00 6.25 -1.58
N LEU A 100 -12.81 5.67 -1.75
CA LEU A 100 -11.63 5.93 -0.92
C LEU A 100 -10.61 6.87 -1.59
N ARG A 101 -10.90 7.33 -2.81
CA ARG A 101 -10.03 8.27 -3.51
C ARG A 101 -10.13 9.63 -2.85
N ARG A 102 -8.99 10.22 -2.48
CA ARG A 102 -8.92 11.63 -2.07
C ARG A 102 -9.05 12.51 -3.29
N GLU A 103 -9.92 13.52 -3.21
CA GLU A 103 -9.89 14.62 -4.17
C GLU A 103 -8.62 15.42 -3.89
N ASN A 104 -7.76 15.55 -4.90
CA ASN A 104 -6.60 16.44 -4.78
C ASN A 104 -7.13 17.87 -4.69
N GLU A 105 -7.09 18.47 -3.50
CA GLU A 105 -7.12 19.91 -3.40
C GLU A 105 -5.88 20.43 -4.13
N VAL A 106 -6.06 20.88 -5.37
CA VAL A 106 -5.04 21.61 -6.11
C VAL A 106 -4.71 22.83 -5.26
N LYS A 107 -3.62 22.75 -4.50
CA LYS A 107 -3.08 23.84 -3.72
C LYS A 107 -2.68 24.92 -4.74
N SER A 108 -3.60 25.85 -4.99
CA SER A 108 -3.37 27.04 -5.81
C SER A 108 -2.45 27.97 -5.05
N GLU A 109 -1.17 27.64 -4.98
CA GLU A 109 -0.11 28.60 -4.70
C GLU A 109 0.19 29.36 -6.01
N ARG A 110 -0.71 30.29 -6.35
CA ARG A 110 -0.38 31.40 -7.23
C ARG A 110 -0.06 32.60 -6.34
N GLU A 111 1.23 32.91 -6.32
CA GLU A 111 1.81 34.25 -6.35
C GLU A 111 1.05 35.37 -5.62
N GLU A 112 1.58 35.81 -4.49
CA GLU A 112 1.67 37.25 -4.22
C GLU A 112 3.10 37.58 -3.78
N THR A 113 3.97 37.72 -4.79
CA THR A 113 5.12 38.61 -4.70
C THR A 113 4.68 39.91 -5.37
N THR A 114 4.38 40.94 -4.59
CA THR A 114 4.70 42.38 -4.85
C THR A 114 4.25 43.20 -3.65
#